data_AF-A0A158AZQ1-F1
#
_entry.id   AF-A0A158AZQ1-F1
#
_cell.length_a   1.000
_cell.length_b   1.000
_cell.length_c   1.000
_cell.angle_alpha   90.00
_cell.angle_beta   90.00
_cell.angle_gamma   90.00
#
_symmetry.space_group_name_H-M   'P 1'
#
loop_
_entity.id
_entity.type
_entity.pdbx_description
1 polymer ?
#
loop_
_entity_poly.entity_id
_entity_poly.type
_entity_poly.pdbx_seq_one_letter_code
_entity_poly.pdbx_strand_id
1 'polypeptide(L)'
;MFRIVLISLLAALTAACATPQQNAALECGAGGAIAAMLLCKVAGGDTGKCAAIGAGVGVLGGAGCYAYSDKMARRQKELEGHENDLDARLKYVKDVNSDTAAYNAQLTKDVGTAKQKTDDLVAQMRQKAVDQQQLADQRKALDTQIRLANDNIALQRKQITSMRTFQAQQSVKSQELTSEIQRQQMLLAETERETSALAAQRQRI
;
A
#
# COMPACT_ATOMS: atom_id res chain seq x y z
N MET A 1 -20.12 -35.10 30.70
CA MET A 1 -19.34 -33.85 30.73
C MET A 1 -17.93 -34.05 30.14
N PHE A 2 -17.79 -34.66 28.95
CA PHE A 2 -16.47 -34.96 28.36
C PHE A 2 -16.40 -34.69 26.84
N ARG A 3 -17.38 -33.97 26.28
CA ARG A 3 -17.49 -33.73 24.82
C ARG A 3 -17.32 -32.27 24.39
N ILE A 4 -17.19 -31.32 25.33
CA ILE A 4 -17.11 -29.88 25.02
C ILE A 4 -15.66 -29.37 25.00
N VAL A 5 -14.70 -30.11 25.58
CA VAL A 5 -13.30 -29.67 25.69
C VAL A 5 -12.48 -29.95 24.42
N LEU A 6 -12.96 -30.79 23.49
CA LEU A 6 -12.19 -31.21 22.31
C LEU A 6 -12.36 -30.33 21.06
N ILE A 7 -13.31 -29.39 21.05
CA ILE A 7 -13.59 -28.54 19.87
C ILE A 7 -12.80 -27.22 19.91
N SER A 8 -12.29 -26.81 21.09
CA SER A 8 -11.55 -25.56 21.26
C SER A 8 -10.07 -25.63 20.86
N LEU A 9 -9.53 -26.82 20.54
CA LEU A 9 -8.10 -27.01 20.24
C LEU A 9 -7.78 -27.09 18.74
N LEU A 10 -8.78 -27.08 17.85
CA LEU A 10 -8.58 -27.22 16.40
C LEU A 10 -8.61 -25.89 15.62
N ALA A 11 -8.92 -24.76 16.27
CA ALA A 11 -8.96 -23.45 15.62
C ALA A 11 -7.61 -22.68 15.67
N ALA A 12 -6.63 -23.17 16.43
CA ALA A 12 -5.33 -22.51 16.59
C ALA A 12 -4.25 -22.98 15.60
N LEU A 13 -4.53 -23.98 14.77
CA LEU A 13 -3.57 -24.57 13.82
C LEU A 13 -3.72 -24.09 12.37
N THR A 14 -4.74 -23.26 12.06
CA THR A 14 -4.95 -22.77 10.68
C THR A 14 -4.26 -21.43 10.38
N ALA A 15 -3.61 -20.80 11.36
CA ALA A 15 -2.90 -19.53 11.17
C ALA A 15 -1.45 -19.68 10.63
N ALA A 16 -0.90 -20.90 10.55
CA ALA A 16 0.51 -21.12 10.23
C ALA A 16 0.79 -21.40 8.74
N CYS A 17 -0.23 -21.51 7.89
CA CYS A 17 -0.09 -21.68 6.44
C CYS A 17 -0.68 -20.49 5.67
N ALA A 18 -0.41 -19.27 6.12
CA ALA A 18 -0.64 -18.10 5.28
C ALA A 18 0.56 -17.94 4.34
N THR A 19 0.36 -18.21 3.06
CA THR A 19 1.36 -17.92 2.02
C THR A 19 1.73 -16.42 2.04
N PRO A 20 2.93 -16.02 1.56
CA PRO A 20 3.32 -14.60 1.51
C PRO A 20 2.28 -13.72 0.81
N GLN A 21 1.61 -14.25 -0.22
CA GLN A 21 0.44 -13.64 -0.87
C GLN A 21 -0.71 -13.33 0.10
N GLN A 22 -1.07 -14.28 0.97
CA GLN A 22 -2.19 -14.15 1.91
C GLN A 22 -1.86 -13.18 3.05
N ASN A 23 -0.63 -13.19 3.57
CA ASN A 23 -0.19 -12.21 4.56
C ASN A 23 -0.11 -10.80 3.97
N ALA A 24 0.40 -10.65 2.74
CA ALA A 24 0.41 -9.36 2.05
C ALA A 24 -1.00 -8.82 1.77
N ALA A 25 -1.97 -9.68 1.42
CA ALA A 25 -3.38 -9.30 1.26
C ALA A 25 -4.02 -8.89 2.59
N LEU A 26 -3.70 -9.59 3.68
CA LEU A 26 -4.17 -9.25 5.03
C LEU A 26 -3.59 -7.92 5.51
N GLU A 27 -2.29 -7.70 5.27
CA GLU A 27 -1.55 -6.50 5.66
C GLU A 27 -1.85 -5.27 4.79
N CYS A 28 -2.22 -5.45 3.52
CA CYS A 28 -2.61 -4.36 2.62
C CYS A 28 -4.12 -4.03 2.71
N GLY A 29 -4.89 -4.64 3.61
CA GLY A 29 -6.27 -4.25 3.88
C GLY A 29 -7.37 -5.12 3.24
N ALA A 30 -7.04 -6.14 2.44
CA ALA A 30 -8.04 -7.13 2.00
C ALA A 30 -8.58 -7.97 3.18
N GLY A 31 -7.78 -8.14 4.25
CA GLY A 31 -8.22 -8.78 5.49
C GLY A 31 -9.09 -7.89 6.40
N GLY A 32 -8.96 -6.56 6.30
CA GLY A 32 -9.69 -5.61 7.14
C GLY A 32 -11.17 -5.50 6.78
N ALA A 33 -11.49 -5.50 5.48
CA ALA A 33 -12.87 -5.50 4.99
C ALA A 33 -13.62 -6.80 5.36
N ILE A 34 -12.91 -7.94 5.34
CA ILE A 34 -13.47 -9.25 5.70
C ILE A 34 -13.64 -9.36 7.23
N ALA A 35 -12.66 -8.93 8.02
CA ALA A 35 -12.72 -8.97 9.49
C ALA A 35 -13.78 -8.02 10.06
N ALA A 36 -13.90 -6.79 9.53
CA ALA A 36 -14.93 -5.84 9.96
C ALA A 36 -16.35 -6.30 9.59
N MET A 37 -16.52 -6.92 8.40
CA MET A 37 -17.79 -7.51 8.00
C MET A 37 -18.14 -8.73 8.89
N LEU A 38 -17.17 -9.60 9.19
CA LEU A 38 -17.36 -10.75 10.07
C LEU A 38 -17.70 -10.33 11.51
N LEU A 39 -17.00 -9.36 12.08
CA LEU A 39 -17.26 -8.87 13.44
C LEU A 39 -18.63 -8.18 13.56
N CYS A 40 -19.03 -7.36 12.58
CA CYS A 40 -20.35 -6.74 12.58
C CYS A 40 -21.49 -7.76 12.42
N LYS A 41 -21.27 -8.80 11.60
CA LYS A 41 -22.25 -9.88 11.41
C LYS A 41 -22.37 -10.79 12.64
N VAL A 42 -21.27 -11.02 13.37
CA VAL A 42 -21.26 -11.76 14.64
C VAL A 42 -21.90 -10.96 15.78
N ALA A 43 -21.84 -9.62 15.73
CA ALA A 43 -22.51 -8.73 16.67
C ALA A 43 -24.02 -8.49 16.39
N GLY A 44 -24.60 -9.19 15.41
CA GLY A 44 -26.03 -9.10 15.08
C GLY A 44 -26.44 -7.90 14.22
N GLY A 45 -25.47 -7.21 13.59
CA GLY A 45 -25.75 -6.10 12.69
C GLY A 45 -26.38 -6.55 11.37
N ASP A 46 -27.30 -5.73 10.84
CA ASP A 46 -27.92 -5.96 9.53
C ASP A 46 -26.86 -5.91 8.41
N THR A 47 -26.99 -6.80 7.43
CA THR A 47 -26.04 -6.94 6.31
C THR A 47 -25.78 -5.63 5.59
N GLY A 48 -26.77 -4.73 5.47
CA GLY A 48 -26.61 -3.41 4.85
C GLY A 48 -25.79 -2.44 5.70
N LYS A 49 -25.93 -2.46 7.03
CA LYS A 49 -25.13 -1.64 7.95
C LYS A 49 -23.71 -2.19 8.11
N CYS A 50 -23.54 -3.51 8.11
CA CYS A 50 -22.23 -4.16 8.15
C CYS A 50 -21.45 -4.01 6.84
N ALA A 51 -22.14 -3.99 5.69
CA ALA A 51 -21.54 -3.61 4.41
C ALA A 51 -21.12 -2.14 4.42
N ALA A 52 -21.88 -1.23 5.04
CA ALA A 52 -21.51 0.18 5.17
C ALA A 52 -20.34 0.41 6.13
N ILE A 53 -20.23 -0.35 7.24
CA ILE A 53 -19.08 -0.30 8.16
C ILE A 53 -17.85 -0.96 7.52
N GLY A 54 -18.03 -2.10 6.84
CA GLY A 54 -16.96 -2.75 6.05
C GLY A 54 -16.49 -1.90 4.88
N ALA A 55 -17.38 -1.12 4.24
CA ALA A 55 -17.04 -0.14 3.22
C ALA A 55 -16.41 1.14 3.82
N GLY A 56 -16.86 1.55 5.00
CA GLY A 56 -16.38 2.71 5.74
C GLY A 56 -14.95 2.52 6.30
N VAL A 57 -14.63 1.31 6.78
CA VAL A 57 -13.34 1.00 7.40
C VAL A 57 -12.37 0.29 6.43
N GLY A 58 -12.88 -0.48 5.45
CA GLY A 58 -12.06 -1.42 4.67
C GLY A 58 -11.59 -0.98 3.28
N VAL A 59 -12.08 0.13 2.73
CA VAL A 59 -11.75 0.58 1.36
C VAL A 59 -10.75 1.72 1.38
N LEU A 60 -9.58 1.50 1.98
CA LEU A 60 -8.41 2.34 1.72
C LEU A 60 -7.32 1.44 1.13
N GLY A 61 -7.14 1.51 -0.19
CA GLY A 61 -5.85 1.16 -0.83
C GLY A 61 -5.46 -0.31 -0.99
N GLY A 62 -6.33 -1.29 -0.78
CA GLY A 62 -5.92 -2.70 -0.82
C GLY A 62 -5.49 -3.25 -2.19
N ALA A 63 -6.00 -2.69 -3.29
CA ALA A 63 -5.66 -3.16 -4.64
C ALA A 63 -4.30 -2.65 -5.15
N GLY A 64 -3.83 -1.49 -4.68
CA GLY A 64 -2.63 -0.84 -5.22
C GLY A 64 -1.31 -1.43 -4.69
N CYS A 65 -1.28 -1.89 -3.44
CA CYS A 65 -0.03 -2.21 -2.75
C CYS A 65 0.63 -3.51 -3.21
N TYR A 66 -0.15 -4.57 -3.50
CA TYR A 66 0.43 -5.83 -3.98
C TYR A 66 1.01 -5.71 -5.39
N ALA A 67 0.41 -4.85 -6.23
CA ALA A 67 0.77 -4.76 -7.63
C ALA A 67 2.16 -4.14 -7.85
N TYR A 68 2.55 -3.13 -7.07
CA TYR A 68 3.76 -2.36 -7.37
C TYR A 68 5.06 -3.12 -7.04
N SER A 69 5.20 -3.66 -5.83
CA SER A 69 6.42 -4.40 -5.42
C SER A 69 6.66 -5.65 -6.27
N ASP A 70 5.59 -6.39 -6.58
CA ASP A 70 5.61 -7.56 -7.46
C ASP A 70 5.95 -7.19 -8.92
N LYS A 71 5.41 -6.07 -9.43
CA LYS A 71 5.84 -5.50 -10.72
C LYS A 71 7.33 -5.17 -10.71
N MET A 72 7.83 -4.51 -9.67
CA MET A 72 9.26 -4.17 -9.59
C MET A 72 10.16 -5.40 -9.55
N ALA A 73 9.77 -6.44 -8.80
CA ALA A 73 10.49 -7.72 -8.81
C ALA A 73 10.51 -8.37 -10.20
N ARG A 74 9.39 -8.33 -10.95
CA ARG A 74 9.36 -8.77 -12.35
C ARG A 74 10.26 -7.94 -13.25
N ARG A 75 10.20 -6.60 -13.17
CA ARG A 75 11.06 -5.72 -13.98
C ARG A 75 12.54 -6.01 -13.73
N GLN A 76 12.90 -6.28 -12.48
CA GLN A 76 14.27 -6.58 -12.12
C GLN A 76 14.73 -7.90 -12.74
N LYS A 77 13.87 -8.92 -12.75
CA LYS A 77 14.12 -10.19 -13.47
C LYS A 77 14.22 -10.02 -14.98
N GLU A 78 13.39 -9.16 -15.57
CA GLU A 78 13.47 -8.85 -17.02
C GLU A 78 14.80 -8.21 -17.42
N LEU A 79 15.51 -7.59 -16.46
CA LEU A 79 16.81 -6.96 -16.66
C LEU A 79 18.00 -7.90 -16.36
N GLU A 80 17.76 -9.05 -15.71
CA GLU A 80 18.80 -10.02 -15.39
C GLU A 80 19.47 -10.54 -16.67
N GLY A 81 20.80 -10.51 -16.71
CA GLY A 81 21.60 -10.87 -17.89
C GLY A 81 21.72 -9.77 -18.97
N HIS A 82 21.01 -8.65 -18.80
CA HIS A 82 21.04 -7.49 -19.70
C HIS A 82 21.43 -6.19 -18.97
N GLU A 83 22.05 -6.28 -17.79
CA GLU A 83 22.28 -5.14 -16.90
C GLU A 83 23.28 -4.12 -17.48
N ASN A 84 24.17 -4.57 -18.37
CA ASN A 84 25.18 -3.76 -19.03
C ASN A 84 24.72 -3.17 -20.37
N ASP A 85 23.53 -3.57 -20.85
CA ASP A 85 22.94 -3.12 -22.11
C ASP A 85 22.16 -1.83 -21.89
N LEU A 86 22.52 -0.77 -22.63
CA LEU A 86 21.88 0.54 -22.51
C LEU A 86 20.41 0.52 -22.91
N ASP A 87 20.05 -0.24 -23.94
CA ASP A 87 18.67 -0.30 -24.45
C ASP A 87 17.78 -1.07 -23.49
N ALA A 88 18.27 -2.19 -22.96
CA ALA A 88 17.58 -2.95 -21.92
C ALA A 88 17.40 -2.10 -20.65
N ARG A 89 18.44 -1.35 -20.26
CA ARG A 89 18.36 -0.44 -19.11
C ARG A 89 17.36 0.68 -19.34
N LEU A 90 17.35 1.27 -20.54
CA LEU A 90 16.43 2.35 -20.88
C LEU A 90 14.98 1.85 -20.87
N LYS A 91 14.72 0.67 -21.45
CA LYS A 91 13.41 0.02 -21.37
C LYS A 91 12.99 -0.21 -19.93
N TYR A 92 13.87 -0.78 -19.11
CA TYR A 92 13.61 -1.01 -17.69
C TYR A 92 13.20 0.28 -16.98
N VAL A 93 13.94 1.37 -17.17
CA VAL A 93 13.63 2.64 -16.49
C VAL A 93 12.29 3.21 -16.98
N LYS A 94 12.00 3.15 -18.28
CA LYS A 94 10.70 3.61 -18.81
C LYS A 94 9.53 2.82 -18.22
N ASP A 95 9.68 1.51 -18.11
CA ASP A 95 8.67 0.63 -17.52
C ASP A 95 8.49 0.92 -16.01
N VAL A 96 9.59 1.11 -15.27
CA VAL A 96 9.55 1.54 -13.87
C VAL A 96 8.85 2.88 -13.72
N ASN A 97 9.19 3.89 -14.53
CA ASN A 97 8.57 5.21 -14.49
C ASN A 97 7.07 5.14 -14.77
N SER A 98 6.65 4.29 -15.72
CA SER A 98 5.23 4.05 -16.01
C SER A 98 4.51 3.41 -14.83
N ASP A 99 5.10 2.38 -14.22
CA ASP A 99 4.53 1.70 -13.06
C ASP A 99 4.47 2.62 -11.83
N THR A 100 5.47 3.49 -11.62
CA THR A 100 5.48 4.49 -10.54
C THR A 100 4.42 5.57 -10.78
N ALA A 101 4.24 6.05 -12.01
CA ALA A 101 3.20 7.02 -12.34
C ALA A 101 1.79 6.46 -12.07
N ALA A 102 1.54 5.20 -12.44
CA ALA A 102 0.28 4.53 -12.14
C ALA A 102 0.06 4.36 -10.62
N TYR A 103 1.12 4.04 -9.89
CA TYR A 103 1.09 3.97 -8.43
C TYR A 103 0.77 5.34 -7.80
N ASN A 104 1.43 6.41 -8.22
CA ASN A 104 1.17 7.77 -7.72
C ASN A 104 -0.28 8.19 -7.97
N ALA A 105 -0.80 7.94 -9.17
CA ALA A 105 -2.19 8.24 -9.49
C ALA A 105 -3.19 7.51 -8.57
N GLN A 106 -2.87 6.29 -8.12
CA GLN A 106 -3.67 5.57 -7.14
C GLN A 106 -3.48 6.15 -5.73
N LEU A 107 -2.23 6.44 -5.33
CA LEU A 107 -1.91 7.00 -4.02
C LEU A 107 -2.60 8.34 -3.80
N THR A 108 -2.67 9.22 -4.80
CA THR A 108 -3.42 10.48 -4.73
C THR A 108 -4.92 10.26 -4.49
N LYS A 109 -5.53 9.23 -5.09
CA LYS A 109 -6.93 8.87 -4.82
C LYS A 109 -7.11 8.35 -3.40
N ASP A 110 -6.17 7.55 -2.92
CA ASP A 110 -6.18 6.99 -1.57
C ASP A 110 -6.05 8.12 -0.53
N VAL A 111 -5.19 9.12 -0.78
CA VAL A 111 -5.06 10.35 0.04
C VAL A 111 -6.37 11.13 0.08
N GLY A 112 -7.03 11.32 -1.08
CA GLY A 112 -8.32 12.00 -1.15
C GLY A 112 -9.40 11.29 -0.32
N THR A 113 -9.46 9.97 -0.42
CA THR A 113 -10.41 9.14 0.36
C THR A 113 -10.09 9.18 1.85
N ALA A 114 -8.81 9.06 2.22
CA ALA A 114 -8.33 9.17 3.59
C ALA A 114 -8.70 10.52 4.21
N LYS A 115 -8.51 11.61 3.46
CA LYS A 115 -8.86 12.97 3.89
C LYS A 115 -10.35 13.10 4.21
N GLN A 116 -11.22 12.67 3.29
CA GLN A 116 -12.68 12.72 3.50
C GLN A 116 -13.10 11.96 4.76
N LYS A 117 -12.60 10.73 4.94
CA LYS A 117 -12.91 9.92 6.14
C LYS A 117 -12.39 10.56 7.43
N THR A 118 -11.18 11.13 7.40
CA THR A 118 -10.63 11.85 8.55
C THR A 118 -11.45 13.11 8.86
N ASP A 119 -11.92 13.84 7.85
CA ASP A 119 -12.80 15.00 8.04
C ASP A 119 -14.12 14.61 8.74
N ASP A 120 -14.75 13.52 8.29
CA ASP A 120 -15.98 13.00 8.89
C ASP A 120 -15.78 12.55 10.34
N LEU A 121 -14.69 11.83 10.64
CA LEU A 121 -14.36 11.40 12.00
C LEU A 121 -14.09 12.58 12.92
N VAL A 122 -13.35 13.60 12.46
CA VAL A 122 -13.12 14.82 13.24
C VAL A 122 -14.44 15.55 13.53
N ALA A 123 -15.37 15.58 12.59
CA ALA A 123 -16.70 16.15 12.82
C ALA A 123 -17.49 15.36 13.89
N GLN A 124 -17.47 14.02 13.82
CA GLN A 124 -18.12 13.15 14.80
C GLN A 124 -17.47 13.26 16.20
N MET A 125 -16.14 13.41 16.28
CA MET A 125 -15.42 13.65 17.54
C MET A 125 -15.91 14.93 18.23
N ARG A 126 -16.09 16.01 17.46
CA ARG A 126 -16.62 17.30 17.99
C ARG A 126 -18.05 17.16 18.53
N GLN A 127 -18.84 16.26 17.94
CA GLN A 127 -20.20 15.95 18.38
C GLN A 127 -20.25 14.92 19.52
N LYS A 128 -19.09 14.42 20.01
CA LYS A 128 -18.97 13.31 20.97
C LYS A 128 -19.69 12.03 20.53
N ALA A 129 -19.82 11.84 19.22
CA ALA A 129 -20.52 10.73 18.59
C ALA A 129 -19.57 9.65 18.04
N VAL A 130 -18.25 9.84 18.14
CA VAL A 130 -17.28 8.89 17.57
C VAL A 130 -17.12 7.66 18.45
N ASP A 131 -17.12 6.50 17.81
CA ASP A 131 -16.71 5.24 18.41
C ASP A 131 -15.17 5.18 18.48
N GLN A 132 -14.63 4.92 19.67
CA GLN A 132 -13.18 4.79 19.88
C GLN A 132 -12.57 3.67 19.03
N GLN A 133 -13.34 2.62 18.76
CA GLN A 133 -12.89 1.53 17.90
C GLN A 133 -12.73 2.00 16.45
N GLN A 134 -13.69 2.78 15.93
CA GLN A 134 -13.60 3.35 14.58
C GLN A 134 -12.38 4.27 14.43
N LEU A 135 -12.06 5.07 15.45
CA LEU A 135 -10.88 5.92 15.46
C LEU A 135 -9.58 5.10 15.43
N ALA A 136 -9.49 4.05 16.26
CA ALA A 136 -8.34 3.16 16.30
C ALA A 136 -8.14 2.41 14.96
N ASP A 137 -9.22 1.95 14.34
CA ASP A 137 -9.18 1.25 13.07
C ASP A 137 -8.72 2.16 11.92
N GLN A 138 -9.25 3.39 11.85
CA GLN A 138 -8.82 4.36 10.84
C GLN A 138 -7.36 4.76 11.02
N ARG A 139 -6.90 4.96 12.26
CA ARG A 139 -5.49 5.22 12.58
C ARG A 139 -4.60 4.09 12.07
N LYS A 140 -4.96 2.84 12.36
CA LYS A 140 -4.24 1.66 11.90
C LYS A 140 -4.20 1.56 10.38
N ALA A 141 -5.31 1.87 9.70
CA ALA A 141 -5.39 1.87 8.25
C ALA A 141 -4.46 2.93 7.60
N LEU A 142 -4.37 4.12 8.19
CA LEU A 142 -3.43 5.15 7.76
C LEU A 142 -1.97 4.76 8.05
N ASP A 143 -1.68 4.21 9.23
CA ASP A 143 -0.34 3.75 9.61
C ASP A 143 0.17 2.68 8.62
N THR A 144 -0.69 1.75 8.22
CA THR A 144 -0.40 0.76 7.19
C THR A 144 -0.08 1.40 5.84
N GLN A 145 -0.90 2.34 5.37
CA GLN A 145 -0.68 3.01 4.08
C GLN A 145 0.62 3.83 4.07
N ILE A 146 0.91 4.54 5.17
CA ILE A 146 2.16 5.30 5.34
C ILE A 146 3.36 4.36 5.27
N ARG A 147 3.31 3.22 5.97
CA ARG A 147 4.37 2.21 5.93
C ARG A 147 4.61 1.70 4.51
N LEU A 148 3.54 1.28 3.81
CA LEU A 148 3.63 0.76 2.44
C LEU A 148 4.16 1.81 1.45
N ALA A 149 3.72 3.07 1.59
CA ALA A 149 4.22 4.15 0.75
C ALA A 149 5.70 4.46 1.02
N ASN A 150 6.15 4.38 2.29
CA ASN A 150 7.57 4.48 2.64
C ASN A 150 8.41 3.33 2.07
N ASP A 151 7.91 2.11 2.06
CA ASP A 151 8.60 0.97 1.44
C ASP A 151 8.76 1.21 -0.08
N ASN A 152 7.74 1.74 -0.74
CA ASN A 152 7.80 2.11 -2.15
C ASN A 152 8.77 3.27 -2.41
N ILE A 153 8.82 4.28 -1.55
CA ILE A 153 9.83 5.37 -1.59
C ILE A 153 11.24 4.79 -1.51
N ALA A 154 11.48 3.87 -0.56
CA ALA A 154 12.78 3.23 -0.41
C ALA A 154 13.19 2.44 -1.66
N LEU A 155 12.24 1.72 -2.27
CA LEU A 155 12.46 0.99 -3.51
C LEU A 155 12.79 1.94 -4.67
N GLN A 156 12.00 3.00 -4.88
CA GLN A 156 12.26 4.00 -5.91
C GLN A 156 13.63 4.67 -5.76
N ARG A 157 14.04 5.02 -4.53
CA ARG A 157 15.38 5.55 -4.24
C ARG A 157 16.48 4.58 -4.64
N LYS A 158 16.33 3.28 -4.32
CA LYS A 158 17.27 2.24 -4.75
C LYS A 158 17.38 2.18 -6.27
N GLN A 159 16.25 2.29 -6.98
CA GLN A 159 16.25 2.28 -8.45
C GLN A 159 16.97 3.47 -9.04
N ILE A 160 16.70 4.70 -8.56
CA ILE A 160 17.40 5.90 -9.00
C ILE A 160 18.91 5.77 -8.78
N THR A 161 19.33 5.28 -7.61
CA THR A 161 20.74 5.04 -7.32
C THR A 161 21.35 4.02 -8.29
N SER A 162 20.67 2.89 -8.53
CA SER A 162 21.12 1.87 -9.46
C SER A 162 21.27 2.41 -10.90
N MET A 163 20.34 3.24 -11.36
CA MET A 163 20.42 3.88 -12.69
C MET A 163 21.58 4.87 -12.79
N ARG A 164 21.80 5.69 -11.74
CA ARG A 164 22.91 6.64 -11.68
C ARG A 164 24.26 5.93 -11.67
N THR A 165 24.38 4.83 -10.93
CA THR A 165 25.59 4.00 -10.94
C THR A 165 25.88 3.45 -12.33
N PHE A 166 24.87 2.87 -12.99
CA PHE A 166 25.01 2.40 -14.37
C PHE A 166 25.44 3.54 -15.31
N GLN A 167 24.78 4.70 -15.24
CA GLN A 167 25.13 5.86 -16.06
C GLN A 167 26.57 6.33 -15.83
N ALA A 168 27.08 6.25 -14.60
CA ALA A 168 28.45 6.64 -14.27
C ALA A 168 29.50 5.66 -14.82
N GLN A 169 29.13 4.40 -15.07
CA GLN A 169 30.01 3.37 -15.65
C GLN A 169 30.08 3.43 -17.18
N GLN A 170 29.12 4.10 -17.82
CA GLN A 170 29.09 4.26 -19.28
C GLN A 170 30.11 5.31 -19.73
N SER A 171 30.90 4.98 -20.77
CA SER A 171 31.86 5.91 -21.37
C SER A 171 31.18 7.09 -22.08
N VAL A 172 30.00 6.84 -22.65
CA VAL A 172 29.14 7.86 -23.28
C VAL A 172 27.85 7.97 -22.49
N LYS A 173 27.56 9.17 -21.97
CA LYS A 173 26.35 9.41 -21.19
C LYS A 173 25.14 9.55 -22.12
N SER A 174 24.18 8.65 -21.98
CA SER A 174 22.88 8.76 -22.67
C SER A 174 22.06 9.91 -22.07
N GLN A 175 21.71 10.88 -22.92
CA GLN A 175 20.81 11.98 -22.56
C GLN A 175 19.39 11.46 -22.28
N GLU A 176 18.97 10.40 -22.96
CA GLU A 176 17.67 9.79 -22.76
C GLU A 176 17.57 9.13 -21.38
N LEU A 177 18.59 8.33 -21.01
CA LEU A 177 18.67 7.77 -19.66
C LEU A 177 18.69 8.86 -18.58
N THR A 178 19.39 9.97 -18.83
CA THR A 178 19.40 11.13 -17.91
C THR A 178 17.99 11.68 -17.70
N SER A 179 17.23 11.83 -18.78
CA SER A 179 15.86 12.36 -18.75
C SER A 179 14.91 11.43 -18.01
N GLU A 180 15.05 10.12 -18.22
CA GLU A 180 14.23 9.12 -17.52
C GLU A 180 14.59 9.02 -16.02
N ILE A 181 15.87 9.16 -15.65
CA ILE A 181 16.30 9.27 -14.25
C ILE A 181 15.69 10.52 -13.58
N GLN A 182 15.65 11.65 -14.29
CA GLN A 182 15.04 12.88 -13.80
C GLN A 182 13.52 12.73 -13.64
N ARG A 183 12.86 12.08 -14.60
CA ARG A 183 11.44 11.74 -14.50
C ARG A 183 11.15 10.89 -13.26
N GLN A 184 11.95 9.86 -12.99
CA GLN A 184 11.77 9.03 -11.80
C GLN A 184 11.93 9.82 -10.51
N GLN A 185 12.83 10.81 -10.46
CA GLN A 185 12.97 11.68 -9.29
C GLN A 185 11.74 12.56 -9.05
N MET A 186 11.11 13.07 -10.11
CA MET A 186 9.87 13.82 -9.99
C MET A 186 8.73 12.94 -9.46
N LEU A 187 8.62 11.71 -9.97
CA LEU A 187 7.64 10.74 -9.50
C LEU A 187 7.88 10.35 -8.03
N LEU A 188 9.14 10.17 -7.62
CA LEU A 188 9.49 9.95 -6.22
C LEU A 188 9.06 11.12 -5.32
N ALA A 189 9.33 12.36 -5.74
CA ALA A 189 8.93 13.55 -4.97
C ALA A 189 7.40 13.65 -4.83
N GLU A 190 6.65 13.25 -5.84
CA GLU A 190 5.19 13.13 -5.77
C GLU A 190 4.78 12.04 -4.76
N THR A 191 5.38 10.85 -4.80
CA THR A 191 5.12 9.80 -3.80
C THR A 191 5.38 10.29 -2.37
N GLU A 192 6.49 10.98 -2.13
CA GLU A 192 6.86 11.53 -0.82
C GLU A 192 5.85 12.59 -0.33
N ARG A 193 5.36 13.44 -1.23
CA ARG A 193 4.33 14.43 -0.93
C ARG A 193 3.02 13.77 -0.51
N GLU A 194 2.55 12.80 -1.28
CA GLU A 194 1.29 12.10 -0.97
C GLU A 194 1.40 11.28 0.32
N THR A 195 2.55 10.65 0.56
CA THR A 195 2.84 9.95 1.83
C THR A 195 2.78 10.91 3.02
N SER A 196 3.33 12.11 2.86
CA SER A 196 3.25 13.16 3.89
C SER A 196 1.81 13.62 4.13
N ALA A 197 0.98 13.68 3.08
CA ALA A 197 -0.43 14.02 3.20
C ALA A 197 -1.23 12.96 3.97
N LEU A 198 -0.93 11.67 3.77
CA LEU A 198 -1.48 10.57 4.59
C LEU A 198 -1.07 10.70 6.06
N ALA A 199 0.22 10.95 6.33
CA ALA A 199 0.72 11.17 7.68
C ALA A 199 0.04 12.36 8.37
N ALA A 200 -0.23 13.44 7.64
CA ALA A 200 -0.99 14.58 8.16
C ALA A 200 -2.42 14.17 8.53
N GLN A 201 -3.10 13.33 7.74
CA GLN A 201 -4.43 12.81 8.12
C GLN A 201 -4.36 11.98 9.40
N ARG A 202 -3.30 11.19 9.57
CA ARG A 202 -3.10 10.34 10.75
C ARG A 202 -2.91 11.12 12.05
N GLN A 203 -2.35 12.34 11.97
CA GLN A 203 -2.15 13.21 13.13
C GLN A 203 -3.44 13.92 13.58
N ARG A 204 -4.43 14.03 12.69
CA ARG A 204 -5.69 14.74 12.98
C ARG A 204 -6.68 13.92 13.79
N ILE A 205 -6.55 12.59 13.72
CA ILE A 205 -7.42 11.63 14.40
C ILE A 205 -6.63 10.81 15.39
#